data_AF-X0J4Q8-F1
#
_entry.id   AF-X0J4Q8-F1
#
_cell.length_a   1.000
_cell.length_b   1.000
_cell.length_c   1.000
_cell.angle_alpha   90.00
_cell.angle_beta   90.00
_cell.angle_gamma   90.00
#
_symmetry.space_group_name_H-M   'P 1'
#
loop_
_entity.id
_entity.type
_entity.pdbx_description
1 polymer ?
#
loop_
_entity_poly.entity_id
_entity_poly.type
_entity_poly.pdbx_seq_one_letter_code
_entity_poly.pdbx_strand_id
1 'polypeptide(L)'
;MIYALQTADPKARVLVTVPTHNAVDNMMRRYIQRLQKQPFARKTQSDLVRVSTEVRSANYLELQKVVDDLRKYTCNAMAGQEIHSDYKALKKATEMAKRSDTIFTICIGAGIGLNCSEFFDIVTVDEASQQTELSSPVPLVKGCSQAILVGDHVQLRPTVNQTALALDFDISLFERLYTKVKHSKGNGVLRALILDTQYRIHPKLCEFNSGQFYEGRLESGISSSARPPIRSNFPFPPARVTKQRRDPGTIDYERAMFINCDANGPEPESPSHSIVVLTPYTRQAEVLKRMLSSIPYRIEVSSIDGFQGREADVIVFVTVRCKEHREIGFLKDMRRMNVALTRAR
;
A
#
# COMPACT_ATOMS: atom_id res chain seq x y z
N MET A 1 11.28 4.84 -10.86
CA MET A 1 10.97 6.28 -10.83
C MET A 1 12.07 7.09 -10.17
N ILE A 2 12.28 7.00 -8.85
CA ILE A 2 13.31 7.77 -8.11
C ILE A 2 14.70 7.71 -8.79
N TYR A 3 15.17 6.50 -9.12
CA TYR A 3 16.41 6.29 -9.87
C TYR A 3 16.48 7.06 -11.20
N ALA A 4 15.39 7.07 -11.96
CA ALA A 4 15.33 7.77 -13.24
C ALA A 4 15.34 9.29 -13.05
N LEU A 5 14.68 9.81 -12.02
CA LEU A 5 14.70 11.24 -11.67
C LEU A 5 16.13 11.70 -11.35
N GLN A 6 16.84 10.94 -10.52
CA GLN A 6 18.24 11.24 -10.18
C GLN A 6 19.21 11.03 -11.33
N THR A 7 18.88 10.16 -12.29
CA THR A 7 19.67 10.00 -13.51
C THR A 7 19.45 11.17 -14.47
N ALA A 8 18.22 11.67 -14.56
CA ALA A 8 17.85 12.80 -15.42
C ALA A 8 18.39 14.13 -14.90
N ASP A 9 18.29 14.38 -13.58
CA ASP A 9 18.93 15.52 -12.92
C ASP A 9 19.79 15.04 -11.75
N PRO A 10 21.10 14.84 -11.99
CA PRO A 10 22.03 14.39 -10.96
C PRO A 10 22.33 15.44 -9.87
N LYS A 11 21.86 16.68 -9.98
CA LYS A 11 22.02 17.71 -8.93
C LYS A 11 20.76 17.90 -8.10
N ALA A 12 19.61 17.39 -8.55
CA ALA A 12 18.36 17.51 -7.85
C ALA A 12 18.36 16.74 -6.53
N ARG A 13 17.95 17.41 -5.45
CA ARG A 13 17.63 16.77 -4.17
C ARG A 13 16.22 16.23 -4.21
N VAL A 14 16.07 14.96 -3.87
CA VAL A 14 14.79 14.25 -3.92
C VAL A 14 14.28 13.94 -2.52
N LEU A 15 13.07 14.41 -2.21
CA LEU A 15 12.35 14.01 -1.00
C LEU A 15 11.35 12.92 -1.33
N VAL A 16 11.55 11.75 -0.72
CA VAL A 16 10.66 10.61 -0.84
C VAL A 16 9.84 10.46 0.42
N THR A 17 8.53 10.58 0.27
CA THR A 17 7.59 10.51 1.38
C THR A 17 6.51 9.48 1.16
N VAL A 18 6.09 8.83 2.24
CA VAL A 18 5.03 7.83 2.27
C VAL A 18 4.21 7.97 3.57
N PRO A 19 3.07 7.28 3.75
CA PRO A 19 2.21 7.51 4.92
C PRO A 19 2.75 6.91 6.23
N THR A 20 3.42 5.75 6.18
CA THR A 20 3.81 4.99 7.38
C THR A 20 5.28 4.62 7.41
N HIS A 21 5.86 4.43 8.60
CA HIS A 21 7.27 4.04 8.75
C HIS A 21 7.60 2.73 8.03
N ASN A 22 6.73 1.72 8.12
CA ASN A 22 6.91 0.44 7.45
C ASN A 22 6.92 0.59 5.92
N ALA A 23 6.07 1.47 5.38
CA ALA A 23 6.10 1.79 3.96
C ALA A 23 7.41 2.45 3.55
N VAL A 24 7.96 3.36 4.39
CA VAL A 24 9.24 4.03 4.09
C VAL A 24 10.33 2.98 3.96
N ASP A 25 10.40 2.09 4.95
CA ASP A 25 11.43 1.08 5.05
C ASP A 25 11.34 0.07 3.87
N ASN A 26 10.13 -0.36 3.51
CA ASN A 26 9.90 -1.22 2.34
C ASN A 26 10.32 -0.55 1.02
N MET A 27 9.96 0.73 0.85
CA MET A 27 10.33 1.51 -0.33
C MET A 27 11.85 1.68 -0.43
N MET A 28 12.48 2.01 0.70
CA MET A 28 13.91 2.22 0.81
C MET A 28 14.70 0.94 0.52
N ARG A 29 14.26 -0.23 1.02
CA ARG A 29 14.87 -1.53 0.68
C ARG A 29 14.82 -1.81 -0.81
N ARG A 30 13.65 -1.63 -1.44
CA ARG A 30 13.49 -1.83 -2.89
C ARG A 30 14.39 -0.88 -3.67
N TYR A 31 14.52 0.37 -3.19
CA TYR A 31 15.40 1.36 -3.80
C TYR A 31 16.88 0.95 -3.70
N ILE A 32 17.35 0.53 -2.52
CA ILE A 32 18.73 0.06 -2.31
C ILE A 32 19.02 -1.18 -3.18
N GLN A 33 18.12 -2.15 -3.22
CA GLN A 33 18.27 -3.33 -4.09
C GLN A 33 18.35 -2.94 -5.57
N ARG A 34 17.60 -1.92 -5.99
CA ARG A 34 17.64 -1.40 -7.36
C ARG A 34 18.99 -0.78 -7.67
N LEU A 35 19.56 -0.02 -6.73
CA LEU A 35 20.89 0.58 -6.85
C LEU A 35 22.02 -0.45 -6.91
N GLN A 36 21.90 -1.55 -6.17
CA GLN A 36 22.87 -2.64 -6.23
C GLN A 36 22.87 -3.33 -7.60
N LYS A 37 21.69 -3.50 -8.22
CA LYS A 37 21.54 -4.13 -9.54
C LYS A 37 21.92 -3.22 -10.70
N GLN A 38 21.66 -1.93 -10.59
CA GLN A 38 22.06 -0.92 -11.58
C GLN A 38 22.62 0.30 -10.86
N PRO A 39 23.92 0.29 -10.54
CA PRO A 39 24.56 1.43 -9.92
C PRO A 39 24.50 2.65 -10.83
N PHE A 40 24.51 3.84 -10.24
CA PHE A 40 24.68 5.06 -11.03
C PHE A 40 26.06 5.04 -11.69
N ALA A 41 26.20 5.68 -12.86
CA ALA A 41 27.49 5.88 -13.52
C ALA A 41 28.46 6.77 -12.71
N ARG A 42 28.00 7.39 -11.62
CA ARG A 42 28.82 8.18 -10.70
C ARG A 42 29.65 7.27 -9.78
N LYS A 43 30.93 7.61 -9.58
CA LYS A 43 31.84 6.95 -8.62
C LYS A 43 31.42 7.12 -7.15
N THR A 44 30.59 8.12 -6.84
CA THR A 44 30.10 8.39 -5.49
C THR A 44 28.72 7.77 -5.29
N GLN A 45 28.63 6.86 -4.32
CA GLN A 45 27.38 6.29 -3.82
C GLN A 45 26.42 7.42 -3.42
N SER A 46 25.14 7.35 -3.83
CA SER A 46 24.15 8.36 -3.44
C SER A 46 24.05 8.42 -1.91
N ASP A 47 24.14 9.63 -1.36
CA ASP A 47 23.97 9.87 0.08
C ASP A 47 22.49 9.73 0.42
N LEU A 48 22.13 8.51 0.83
CA LEU A 48 20.79 8.08 1.18
C LEU A 48 20.56 8.25 2.68
N VAL A 49 19.54 9.02 3.06
CA VAL A 49 19.21 9.27 4.46
C VAL A 49 17.76 8.88 4.77
N ARG A 50 17.57 8.16 5.87
CA ARG A 50 16.28 7.82 6.46
C ARG A 50 16.02 8.73 7.66
N VAL A 51 15.18 9.76 7.49
CA VAL A 51 14.76 10.63 8.61
C VAL A 51 13.53 10.03 9.26
N SER A 52 13.69 9.52 10.48
CA SER A 52 12.59 9.01 11.31
C SER A 52 12.29 10.00 12.42
N THR A 53 11.02 10.32 12.61
CA THR A 53 10.56 11.16 13.71
C THR A 53 10.36 10.26 14.93
N GLU A 54 11.24 10.39 15.92
CA GLU A 54 10.99 9.83 17.24
C GLU A 54 9.84 10.61 17.87
N VAL A 55 8.63 10.04 17.84
CA VAL A 55 7.59 10.48 18.75
C VAL A 55 7.92 9.82 20.09
N ARG A 56 8.66 10.52 20.95
CA ARG A 56 8.80 10.15 22.36
C ARG A 56 7.41 10.24 22.99
N SER A 57 6.70 9.11 23.07
CA SER A 57 5.58 8.98 24.01
C SER A 57 6.19 8.58 25.34
N ALA A 58 5.98 9.41 26.38
CA ALA A 58 6.62 9.28 27.69
C ALA A 58 6.39 7.93 28.40
N ASN A 59 5.51 7.07 27.88
CA ASN A 59 5.05 5.84 28.54
C ASN A 59 5.31 4.53 27.76
N TYR A 60 6.02 4.53 26.63
CA TYR A 60 6.31 3.28 25.90
C TYR A 60 7.80 3.18 25.51
N LEU A 61 8.46 2.19 26.09
CA LEU A 61 9.86 1.82 25.88
C LEU A 61 10.08 1.01 24.58
N GLU A 62 9.39 1.35 23.48
CA GLU A 62 9.55 0.68 22.18
C GLU A 62 9.86 1.70 21.07
N LEU A 63 11.10 2.21 21.09
CA LEU A 63 11.62 3.15 20.10
C LEU A 63 12.38 2.44 18.96
N GLN A 64 11.75 1.46 18.29
CA GLN A 64 12.34 0.87 17.08
C GLN A 64 11.32 0.84 15.93
N LYS A 65 11.02 2.02 15.40
CA LYS A 65 10.17 2.19 14.20
C LYS A 65 10.91 1.94 12.87
N VAL A 66 12.22 1.76 12.91
CA VAL A 66 13.05 1.51 11.73
C VAL A 66 13.68 0.13 11.86
N VAL A 67 13.55 -0.68 10.82
CA VAL A 67 14.11 -2.04 10.84
C VAL A 67 15.65 -2.02 10.82
N ASP A 68 16.24 -3.02 11.46
CA ASP A 68 17.68 -3.11 11.79
C ASP A 68 18.61 -2.89 10.60
N ASP A 69 18.27 -3.45 9.44
CA ASP A 69 19.05 -3.35 8.21
C ASP A 69 19.13 -1.92 7.64
N LEU A 70 18.14 -1.07 7.98
CA LEU A 70 18.07 0.32 7.56
C LEU A 70 18.58 1.31 8.60
N ARG A 71 18.86 0.86 9.83
CA ARG A 71 19.36 1.75 10.90
C ARG A 71 20.60 2.52 10.50
N LYS A 72 21.52 1.90 9.75
CA LYS A 72 22.76 2.54 9.25
C LYS A 72 22.53 3.77 8.36
N TYR A 73 21.32 3.96 7.84
CA TYR A 73 20.95 5.14 7.05
C TYR A 73 20.17 6.18 7.87
N THR A 74 19.87 5.89 9.13
CA THR A 74 19.21 6.84 10.03
C THR A 74 20.21 7.86 10.55
N CYS A 75 19.73 9.09 10.75
CA CYS A 75 20.57 10.15 11.28
C CYS A 75 21.14 9.79 12.66
N ASN A 76 20.39 9.07 13.53
CA ASN A 76 20.88 8.63 14.84
C ASN A 76 22.10 7.70 14.73
N ALA A 77 22.00 6.64 13.91
CA ALA A 77 23.09 5.68 13.77
C ALA A 77 24.32 6.29 13.10
N MET A 78 24.11 7.21 12.15
CA MET A 78 25.22 7.89 11.47
C MET A 78 25.83 9.01 12.33
N ALA A 79 25.04 9.62 13.21
CA ALA A 79 25.55 10.53 14.25
C ALA A 79 26.33 9.77 15.33
N GLY A 80 25.96 8.52 15.62
CA GLY A 80 26.60 7.62 16.58
C GLY A 80 26.07 7.74 18.01
N GLN A 81 25.07 8.59 18.24
CA GLN A 81 24.43 8.88 19.55
C GLN A 81 22.99 9.35 19.35
N GLU A 82 22.20 9.48 20.43
CA GLU A 82 20.86 10.06 20.39
C GLU A 82 20.91 11.56 20.01
N ILE A 83 20.24 11.92 18.91
CA ILE A 83 20.24 13.29 18.35
C ILE A 83 19.67 14.33 19.33
N HIS A 84 18.74 13.95 20.21
CA HIS A 84 18.03 14.88 21.08
C HIS A 84 18.74 15.16 22.40
N SER A 85 19.76 14.37 22.77
CA SER A 85 20.51 14.54 24.01
C SER A 85 21.86 15.23 23.82
N ASP A 86 22.37 15.31 22.59
CA ASP A 86 23.67 15.91 22.28
C ASP A 86 23.60 16.89 21.11
N TYR A 87 23.99 18.14 21.37
CA TYR A 87 24.09 19.19 20.36
C TYR A 87 25.06 18.84 19.22
N LYS A 88 26.17 18.13 19.50
CA LYS A 88 27.12 17.71 18.47
C LYS A 88 26.49 16.67 17.54
N ALA A 89 25.77 15.71 18.10
CA ALA A 89 25.02 14.71 17.32
C ALA A 89 23.94 15.38 16.44
N LEU A 90 23.20 16.36 16.98
CA LEU A 90 22.21 17.13 16.22
C LEU A 90 22.85 17.93 15.07
N LYS A 91 23.98 18.59 15.33
CA LYS A 91 24.71 19.33 14.29
C LYS A 91 25.17 18.41 13.17
N LYS A 92 25.76 17.26 13.51
CA LYS A 92 26.19 16.23 12.55
C LYS A 92 25.01 15.71 11.73
N ALA A 93 23.89 15.37 12.38
CA ALA A 93 22.68 14.92 11.71
C ALA A 93 22.08 15.98 10.76
N THR A 94 22.19 17.26 11.11
CA THR A 94 21.74 18.37 10.27
C THR A 94 22.62 18.54 9.03
N GLU A 95 23.95 18.51 9.21
CA GLU A 95 24.91 18.56 8.09
C GLU A 95 24.73 17.36 7.13
N MET A 96 24.38 16.20 7.68
CA MET A 96 24.06 15.00 6.92
C MET A 96 22.78 15.13 6.10
N ALA A 97 21.71 15.66 6.68
CA ALA A 97 20.48 15.92 5.93
C ALA A 97 20.76 16.91 4.79
N LYS A 98 21.53 17.97 5.04
CA LYS A 98 21.92 18.98 4.05
C LYS A 98 22.70 18.42 2.86
N ARG A 99 23.68 17.55 3.10
CA ARG A 99 24.50 16.96 2.02
C ARG A 99 23.80 15.84 1.25
N SER A 100 22.70 15.29 1.80
CA SER A 100 22.05 14.14 1.20
C SER A 100 21.28 14.49 -0.07
N ASP A 101 21.47 13.66 -1.09
CA ASP A 101 20.77 13.76 -2.38
C ASP A 101 19.34 13.22 -2.28
N THR A 102 19.10 12.28 -1.35
CA THR A 102 17.79 11.64 -1.20
C THR A 102 17.44 11.38 0.25
N ILE A 103 16.30 11.93 0.67
CA ILE A 103 15.75 11.73 2.00
C ILE A 103 14.47 10.90 1.91
N PHE A 104 14.40 9.86 2.74
CA PHE A 104 13.23 9.03 2.95
C PHE A 104 12.61 9.33 4.31
N THR A 105 11.34 9.71 4.33
CA THR A 105 10.61 9.99 5.57
C THR A 105 9.11 9.75 5.42
N ILE A 106 8.35 9.83 6.52
CA ILE A 106 6.90 9.85 6.45
C ILE A 106 6.42 11.24 6.05
N CYS A 107 5.22 11.38 5.46
CA CYS A 107 4.75 12.69 4.94
C CYS A 107 4.75 13.80 5.99
N ILE A 108 4.23 13.55 7.19
CA ILE A 108 4.27 14.53 8.28
C ILE A 108 5.71 14.82 8.74
N GLY A 109 6.60 13.84 8.60
CA GLY A 109 8.01 13.92 8.94
C GLY A 109 8.83 14.84 8.04
N ALA A 110 8.30 15.22 6.87
CA ALA A 110 8.91 16.24 6.02
C ALA A 110 8.84 17.64 6.64
N GLY A 111 7.86 17.88 7.52
CA GLY A 111 7.63 19.19 8.15
C GLY A 111 8.25 19.36 9.53
N ILE A 112 8.85 18.31 10.11
CA ILE A 112 9.37 18.32 11.49
C ILE A 112 10.84 17.89 11.59
N GLY A 113 11.50 18.30 12.68
CA GLY A 113 12.88 17.93 12.99
C GLY A 113 13.89 18.41 11.96
N LEU A 114 14.80 17.53 11.55
CA LEU A 114 15.90 17.83 10.61
C LEU A 114 15.41 18.34 9.26
N ASN A 115 14.18 17.99 8.86
CA ASN A 115 13.64 18.37 7.57
C ASN A 115 13.00 19.76 7.56
N CYS A 116 12.73 20.38 8.72
CA CYS A 116 12.02 21.68 8.78
C CYS A 116 12.66 22.74 7.88
N SER A 117 14.00 22.83 7.89
CA SER A 117 14.75 23.88 7.20
C SER A 117 15.32 23.48 5.83
N GLU A 118 15.03 22.26 5.37
CA GLU A 118 15.57 21.72 4.12
C GLU A 118 14.64 21.98 2.93
N PHE A 119 15.22 22.15 1.75
CA PHE A 119 14.50 22.31 0.49
C PHE A 119 14.88 21.20 -0.48
N PHE A 120 13.92 20.80 -1.31
CA PHE A 120 14.06 19.71 -2.26
C PHE A 120 13.48 20.11 -3.61
N ASP A 121 14.22 19.85 -4.68
CA ASP A 121 13.80 20.17 -6.04
C ASP A 121 12.62 19.29 -6.47
N ILE A 122 12.67 18.01 -6.08
CA ILE A 122 11.68 17.00 -6.47
C ILE A 122 11.09 16.34 -5.22
N VAL A 123 9.76 16.29 -5.14
CA VAL A 123 9.03 15.62 -4.07
C VAL A 123 8.21 14.48 -4.64
N THR A 124 8.35 13.29 -4.04
CA THR A 124 7.51 12.13 -4.36
C THR A 124 6.68 11.73 -3.14
N VAL A 125 5.37 11.57 -3.32
CA VAL A 125 4.43 11.10 -2.30
C VAL A 125 3.87 9.75 -2.76
N ASP A 126 4.31 8.66 -2.15
CA ASP A 126 3.73 7.33 -2.40
C ASP A 126 2.51 7.09 -1.52
N GLU A 127 1.63 6.18 -1.95
CA GLU A 127 0.34 5.88 -1.32
C GLU A 127 -0.46 7.17 -1.01
N ALA A 128 -0.39 8.14 -1.93
CA ALA A 128 -0.98 9.47 -1.77
C ALA A 128 -2.50 9.44 -1.63
N SER A 129 -3.17 8.41 -2.16
CA SER A 129 -4.62 8.21 -1.99
C SER A 129 -5.02 7.81 -0.57
N GLN A 130 -4.08 7.27 0.22
CA GLN A 130 -4.29 6.88 1.62
C GLN A 130 -3.99 8.01 2.61
N GLN A 131 -3.79 9.24 2.14
CA GLN A 131 -3.50 10.38 2.97
C GLN A 131 -4.62 11.39 2.96
N THR A 132 -4.84 12.02 4.11
CA THR A 132 -5.74 13.17 4.18
C THR A 132 -5.16 14.32 3.37
N GLU A 133 -6.05 15.16 2.84
CA GLU A 133 -5.65 16.32 2.04
C GLU A 133 -4.66 17.24 2.76
N LEU A 134 -4.72 17.33 4.10
CA LEU A 134 -3.78 18.17 4.88
C LEU A 134 -2.38 17.56 5.03
N SER A 135 -2.25 16.24 4.88
CA SER A 135 -0.96 15.56 5.06
C SER A 135 -0.07 15.68 3.81
N SER A 136 -0.67 15.59 2.62
CA SER A 136 0.08 15.60 1.36
C SER A 136 0.81 16.92 1.05
N PRO A 137 0.31 18.12 1.43
CA PRO A 137 1.02 19.38 1.24
C PRO A 137 2.28 19.55 2.08
N VAL A 138 2.41 18.84 3.21
CA VAL A 138 3.58 18.98 4.11
C VAL A 138 4.91 18.80 3.39
N PRO A 139 5.12 17.76 2.56
CA PRO A 139 6.32 17.67 1.73
C PRO A 139 6.32 18.60 0.51
N LEU A 140 5.16 19.07 0.02
CA LEU A 140 5.07 19.94 -1.16
C LEU A 140 5.51 21.39 -0.86
N VAL A 141 5.38 21.84 0.39
CA VAL A 141 5.84 23.18 0.80
C VAL A 141 7.37 23.26 0.99
N LYS A 142 8.11 22.19 0.65
CA LYS A 142 9.58 22.14 0.76
C LYS A 142 10.31 22.73 -0.45
N GLY A 143 9.65 23.66 -1.15
CA GLY A 143 10.21 24.42 -2.27
C GLY A 143 10.37 23.63 -3.58
N CYS A 144 9.64 22.51 -3.74
CA CYS A 144 9.80 21.68 -4.93
C CYS A 144 9.28 22.36 -6.20
N SER A 145 10.05 22.25 -7.28
CA SER A 145 9.65 22.64 -8.63
C SER A 145 8.86 21.52 -9.31
N GLN A 146 9.04 20.27 -8.88
CA GLN A 146 8.34 19.11 -9.40
C GLN A 146 7.80 18.23 -8.26
N ALA A 147 6.51 17.91 -8.32
CA ALA A 147 5.85 17.00 -7.39
C ALA A 147 5.24 15.81 -8.14
N ILE A 148 5.44 14.60 -7.60
CA ILE A 148 4.88 13.37 -8.15
C ILE A 148 4.10 12.66 -7.04
N LEU A 149 2.78 12.59 -7.20
CA LEU A 149 1.91 11.86 -6.29
C LEU A 149 1.57 10.51 -6.93
N VAL A 150 1.86 9.42 -6.21
CA VAL A 150 1.58 8.05 -6.63
C VAL A 150 0.54 7.48 -5.67
N GLY A 151 -0.53 6.92 -6.21
CA GLY A 151 -1.60 6.35 -5.40
C GLY A 151 -2.68 5.71 -6.27
N ASP A 152 -3.66 5.12 -5.61
CA ASP A 152 -4.80 4.48 -6.24
C ASP A 152 -6.10 5.00 -5.61
N HIS A 153 -6.84 5.81 -6.37
CA HIS A 153 -8.10 6.44 -5.94
C HIS A 153 -9.29 5.46 -5.83
N VAL A 154 -9.17 4.27 -6.43
CA VAL A 154 -10.17 3.19 -6.33
C VAL A 154 -9.81 2.14 -5.27
N GLN A 155 -8.74 2.35 -4.50
CA GLN A 155 -8.44 1.64 -3.25
C GLN A 155 -8.78 2.50 -2.03
N LEU A 156 -8.46 2.01 -0.82
CA LEU A 156 -8.88 2.65 0.43
C LEU A 156 -8.36 4.09 0.56
N ARG A 157 -9.27 4.95 1.01
CA ARG A 157 -8.99 6.31 1.48
C ARG A 157 -8.40 6.29 2.89
N PRO A 158 -7.81 7.40 3.37
CA PRO A 158 -7.43 7.55 4.77
C PRO A 158 -8.61 7.28 5.73
N THR A 159 -8.33 6.56 6.82
CA THR A 159 -9.31 6.35 7.89
C THR A 159 -9.51 7.63 8.69
N VAL A 160 -10.74 8.13 8.73
CA VAL A 160 -11.14 9.33 9.49
C VAL A 160 -12.34 9.01 10.39
N ASN A 161 -12.60 9.86 11.38
CA ASN A 161 -13.80 9.72 12.22
C ASN A 161 -15.08 10.05 11.43
N GLN A 162 -16.25 9.70 11.97
CA GLN A 162 -17.53 9.88 11.26
C GLN A 162 -17.84 11.34 10.94
N THR A 163 -17.51 12.28 11.83
CA THR A 163 -17.72 13.71 11.60
C THR A 163 -16.87 14.23 10.44
N ALA A 164 -15.60 13.81 10.37
CA ALA A 164 -14.69 14.15 9.30
C ALA A 164 -15.11 13.50 7.97
N LEU A 165 -15.61 12.26 8.00
CA LEU A 165 -16.18 11.59 6.83
C LEU A 165 -17.40 12.34 6.28
N ALA A 166 -18.26 12.88 7.15
CA ALA A 166 -19.41 13.69 6.74
C ALA A 166 -19.02 15.03 6.10
N LEU A 167 -17.76 15.46 6.28
CA LEU A 167 -17.16 16.65 5.67
C LEU A 167 -16.19 16.30 4.54
N ASP A 168 -16.24 15.08 4.01
CA ASP A 168 -15.39 14.57 2.93
C ASP A 168 -13.87 14.66 3.22
N PHE A 169 -13.50 14.64 4.50
CA PHE A 169 -12.09 14.75 4.91
C PHE A 169 -11.26 13.49 4.60
N ASP A 170 -11.92 12.42 4.18
CA ASP A 170 -11.30 11.21 3.65
C ASP A 170 -10.86 11.35 2.19
N ILE A 171 -11.30 12.40 1.48
CA ILE A 171 -10.83 12.68 0.12
C ILE A 171 -9.38 13.18 0.16
N SER A 172 -8.49 12.43 -0.48
CA SER A 172 -7.08 12.79 -0.57
C SER A 172 -6.83 13.93 -1.57
N LEU A 173 -5.71 14.63 -1.39
CA LEU A 173 -5.24 15.59 -2.39
C LEU A 173 -5.06 14.92 -3.77
N PHE A 174 -4.54 13.69 -3.79
CA PHE A 174 -4.36 12.88 -4.99
C PHE A 174 -5.69 12.67 -5.73
N GLU A 175 -6.72 12.20 -5.03
CA GLU A 175 -8.02 11.92 -5.63
C GLU A 175 -8.68 13.19 -6.18
N ARG A 176 -8.59 14.30 -5.43
CA ARG A 176 -9.11 15.59 -5.87
C ARG A 176 -8.39 16.11 -7.12
N LEU A 177 -7.06 16.03 -7.17
CA LEU A 177 -6.28 16.44 -8.33
C LEU A 177 -6.55 15.54 -9.54
N TYR A 178 -6.58 14.23 -9.35
CA TYR A 178 -6.87 13.26 -10.41
C TYR A 178 -8.24 13.51 -11.05
N THR A 179 -9.27 13.72 -10.23
CA THR A 179 -10.62 14.03 -10.69
C THR A 179 -10.66 15.33 -11.48
N LYS A 180 -9.96 16.39 -11.01
CA LYS A 180 -9.84 17.65 -11.75
C LYS A 180 -9.18 17.49 -13.11
N VAL A 181 -8.13 16.67 -13.24
CA VAL A 181 -7.49 16.38 -14.54
C VAL A 181 -8.46 15.70 -15.49
N LYS A 182 -9.23 14.71 -15.00
CA LYS A 182 -10.19 13.98 -15.83
C LYS A 182 -11.26 14.90 -16.43
N HIS A 183 -11.67 15.94 -15.70
CA HIS A 183 -12.70 16.89 -16.14
C HIS A 183 -12.17 18.12 -16.88
N SER A 184 -10.87 18.43 -16.79
CA SER A 184 -10.29 19.63 -17.41
C SER A 184 -9.53 19.26 -18.69
N LYS A 185 -9.85 19.87 -19.83
CA LYS A 185 -8.96 19.86 -21.00
C LYS A 185 -7.69 20.62 -20.59
N GLY A 186 -6.61 19.87 -20.38
CA GLY A 186 -5.51 20.24 -19.47
C GLY A 186 -4.89 21.62 -19.67
N ASN A 187 -4.54 22.27 -18.56
CA ASN A 187 -3.78 23.53 -18.51
C ASN A 187 -2.25 23.32 -18.54
N GLY A 188 -1.78 22.13 -18.95
CA GLY A 188 -0.36 21.77 -19.07
C GLY A 188 0.40 21.52 -17.76
N VAL A 189 -0.03 22.15 -16.65
CA VAL A 189 0.63 22.12 -15.34
C VAL A 189 0.35 20.81 -14.58
N LEU A 190 -0.88 20.29 -14.66
CA LEU A 190 -1.27 19.07 -13.98
C LEU A 190 -1.47 17.94 -14.99
N ARG A 191 -0.82 16.79 -14.76
CA ARG A 191 -0.89 15.60 -15.62
C ARG A 191 -1.23 14.37 -14.78
N ALA A 192 -2.10 13.53 -15.30
CA ALA A 192 -2.41 12.23 -14.73
C ALA A 192 -1.93 11.13 -15.68
N LEU A 193 -1.18 10.16 -15.14
CA LEU A 193 -0.73 8.97 -15.85
C LEU A 193 -1.33 7.76 -15.13
N ILE A 194 -1.90 6.83 -15.89
CA ILE A 194 -2.35 5.53 -15.35
C ILE A 194 -1.26 4.50 -15.65
N LEU A 195 -0.91 3.71 -14.64
CA LEU A 195 -0.13 2.49 -14.82
C LEU A 195 -1.12 1.36 -15.07
N ASP A 196 -1.29 1.00 -16.33
CA ASP A 196 -2.36 0.13 -16.82
C ASP A 196 -2.00 -1.36 -16.86
N THR A 197 -0.74 -1.74 -16.59
CA THR A 197 -0.31 -3.14 -16.61
C THR A 197 0.00 -3.66 -15.21
N GLN A 198 -0.68 -4.74 -14.77
CA GLN A 198 -0.43 -5.42 -13.50
C GLN A 198 0.36 -6.72 -13.67
N TYR A 199 1.19 -7.06 -12.68
CA TYR A 199 2.08 -8.25 -12.69
C TYR A 199 1.89 -9.17 -11.48
N ARG A 200 0.78 -9.01 -10.74
CA ARG A 200 0.54 -9.70 -9.46
C ARG A 200 -0.48 -10.83 -9.60
N ILE A 201 -1.66 -10.49 -10.10
CA ILE A 201 -2.90 -11.24 -10.02
C ILE A 201 -3.09 -12.07 -11.29
N HIS A 202 -3.62 -13.28 -11.17
CA HIS A 202 -4.01 -14.12 -12.31
C HIS A 202 -4.89 -13.34 -13.33
N PRO A 203 -4.65 -13.47 -14.67
CA PRO A 203 -5.41 -12.75 -15.70
C PRO A 203 -6.94 -12.74 -15.56
N LYS A 204 -7.57 -13.89 -15.30
CA LYS A 204 -9.03 -13.99 -15.03
C LYS A 204 -9.54 -13.17 -13.85
N LEU A 205 -8.76 -13.06 -12.77
CA LEU A 205 -9.12 -12.20 -11.64
C LEU A 205 -8.88 -10.73 -11.99
N CYS A 206 -7.82 -10.45 -12.76
CA CYS A 206 -7.57 -9.11 -13.30
C CYS A 206 -8.71 -8.63 -14.21
N GLU A 207 -9.26 -9.48 -15.07
CA GLU A 207 -10.38 -9.16 -15.97
C GLU A 207 -11.59 -8.59 -15.21
N PHE A 208 -12.02 -9.28 -14.14
CA PHE A 208 -13.12 -8.80 -13.29
C PHE A 208 -12.78 -7.45 -12.64
N ASN A 209 -11.61 -7.35 -11.99
CA ASN A 209 -11.22 -6.12 -11.30
C ASN A 209 -11.06 -4.95 -12.28
N SER A 210 -10.51 -5.20 -13.47
CA SER A 210 -10.34 -4.24 -14.54
C SER A 210 -11.68 -3.67 -14.99
N GLY A 211 -12.65 -4.54 -15.29
CA GLY A 211 -13.99 -4.13 -15.71
C GLY A 211 -14.74 -3.36 -14.62
N GLN A 212 -14.66 -3.79 -13.37
CA GLN A 212 -15.44 -3.20 -12.27
C GLN A 212 -14.83 -1.91 -11.71
N PHE A 213 -13.50 -1.80 -11.61
CA PHE A 213 -12.85 -0.70 -10.89
C PHE A 213 -12.01 0.22 -11.78
N TYR A 214 -11.59 -0.25 -12.97
CA TYR A 214 -10.61 0.44 -13.80
C TYR A 214 -11.09 0.67 -15.25
N GLU A 215 -12.41 0.68 -15.48
CA GLU A 215 -13.02 0.95 -16.80
C GLU A 215 -12.53 0.00 -17.92
N GLY A 216 -12.12 -1.22 -17.56
CA GLY A 216 -11.55 -2.20 -18.48
C GLY A 216 -10.12 -1.89 -18.97
N ARG A 217 -9.46 -0.87 -18.39
CA ARG A 217 -8.14 -0.40 -18.83
C ARG A 217 -6.96 -1.14 -18.18
N LEU A 218 -7.20 -1.93 -17.13
CA LEU A 218 -6.15 -2.67 -16.44
C LEU A 218 -5.87 -4.00 -17.16
N GLU A 219 -4.65 -4.16 -17.65
CA GLU A 219 -4.16 -5.31 -18.41
C GLU A 219 -3.25 -6.20 -17.55
N SER A 220 -3.17 -7.48 -17.91
CA SER A 220 -2.27 -8.44 -17.25
C SER A 220 -0.95 -8.56 -18.01
N GLY A 221 0.15 -8.14 -17.39
CA GLY A 221 1.52 -8.33 -17.89
C GLY A 221 2.09 -9.73 -17.64
N ILE A 222 1.29 -10.62 -17.03
CA ILE A 222 1.63 -12.02 -16.79
C ILE A 222 0.65 -12.96 -17.50
N SER A 223 1.14 -14.11 -17.95
CA SER A 223 0.30 -15.16 -18.53
C SER A 223 -0.38 -16.00 -17.44
N SER A 224 -1.46 -16.70 -17.79
CA SER A 224 -2.11 -17.66 -16.88
C SER A 224 -1.19 -18.80 -16.45
N SER A 225 -0.16 -19.13 -17.24
CA SER A 225 0.83 -20.15 -16.86
C SER A 225 1.79 -19.68 -15.76
N ALA A 226 2.02 -18.37 -15.61
CA ALA A 226 2.85 -17.81 -14.53
C ALA A 226 2.15 -17.85 -13.17
N ARG A 227 0.83 -18.03 -13.16
CA ARG A 227 -0.04 -18.20 -11.99
C ARG A 227 -1.00 -19.35 -12.23
N PRO A 228 -0.55 -20.61 -12.21
CA PRO A 228 -1.46 -21.72 -12.44
C PRO A 228 -2.53 -21.78 -11.34
N PRO A 229 -3.79 -22.12 -11.66
CA PRO A 229 -4.82 -22.30 -10.65
C PRO A 229 -4.40 -23.40 -9.69
N ILE A 230 -4.55 -23.15 -8.39
CA ILE A 230 -4.23 -24.11 -7.34
C ILE A 230 -5.24 -25.26 -7.43
N ARG A 231 -4.72 -26.48 -7.59
CA ARG A 231 -5.53 -27.69 -7.54
C ARG A 231 -6.03 -27.86 -6.11
N SER A 232 -7.34 -27.93 -5.96
CA SER A 232 -7.99 -28.11 -4.67
C SER A 232 -9.09 -29.14 -4.79
N ASN A 233 -9.18 -30.02 -3.79
CA ASN A 233 -10.32 -30.93 -3.62
C ASN A 233 -11.54 -30.21 -3.03
N PHE A 234 -11.45 -28.89 -2.83
CA PHE A 234 -12.56 -28.08 -2.41
C PHE A 234 -13.74 -28.32 -3.36
N PRO A 235 -14.92 -28.70 -2.82
CA PRO A 235 -16.08 -29.01 -3.63
C PRO A 235 -16.67 -27.70 -4.16
N PHE A 236 -16.03 -27.10 -5.16
CA PHE A 236 -16.54 -25.89 -5.78
C PHE A 236 -17.93 -26.17 -6.32
N PRO A 237 -18.89 -25.24 -6.14
CA PRO A 237 -20.23 -25.46 -6.66
C PRO A 237 -20.11 -25.64 -8.18
N PRO A 238 -20.80 -26.64 -8.76
CA PRO A 238 -20.79 -26.80 -10.21
C PRO A 238 -21.27 -25.49 -10.83
N ALA A 239 -20.61 -25.06 -11.91
CA ALA A 239 -20.97 -23.83 -12.61
C ALA A 239 -22.42 -23.95 -13.11
N ARG A 240 -23.38 -23.43 -12.34
CA ARG A 240 -24.78 -23.36 -12.77
C ARG A 240 -24.91 -22.16 -13.70
N VAL A 241 -25.24 -22.43 -14.95
CA VAL A 241 -25.67 -21.41 -15.91
C VAL A 241 -27.11 -21.03 -15.54
N THR A 242 -27.28 -19.99 -14.73
CA THR A 242 -28.59 -19.39 -14.52
C THR A 242 -28.97 -18.59 -15.76
N LYS A 243 -29.87 -19.13 -16.59
CA LYS A 243 -30.55 -18.38 -17.67
C LYS A 243 -31.51 -17.37 -17.04
N GLN A 244 -31.03 -16.34 -16.37
CA GLN A 244 -31.84 -15.15 -16.10
C GLN A 244 -31.33 -14.02 -16.99
N ARG A 245 -32.11 -13.73 -18.03
CA ARG A 245 -31.93 -12.60 -18.93
C ARG A 245 -32.28 -11.32 -18.17
N ARG A 246 -31.27 -10.55 -17.79
CA ARG A 246 -31.36 -9.09 -17.67
C ARG A 246 -30.24 -8.56 -18.57
N ASP A 247 -30.61 -8.13 -19.77
CA ASP A 247 -29.77 -7.67 -20.89
C ASP A 247 -28.90 -8.69 -21.66
N PRO A 248 -28.69 -8.49 -22.98
CA PRO A 248 -27.86 -9.38 -23.79
C PRO A 248 -26.38 -9.03 -23.61
N GLY A 249 -25.70 -9.75 -22.72
CA GLY A 249 -24.23 -9.71 -22.65
C GLY A 249 -23.60 -10.04 -21.31
N THR A 250 -24.34 -9.97 -20.20
CA THR A 250 -23.77 -10.12 -18.85
C THR A 250 -24.41 -11.32 -18.15
N ILE A 251 -23.61 -12.36 -17.90
CA ILE A 251 -24.00 -13.53 -17.10
C ILE A 251 -23.47 -13.29 -15.68
N ASP A 252 -24.36 -13.03 -14.73
CA ASP A 252 -24.01 -12.96 -13.32
C ASP A 252 -23.86 -14.36 -12.72
N TYR A 253 -22.74 -14.59 -12.02
CA TYR A 253 -22.49 -15.79 -11.23
C TYR A 253 -22.50 -15.44 -9.74
N GLU A 254 -23.63 -15.62 -9.06
CA GLU A 254 -23.62 -15.60 -7.59
C GLU A 254 -23.19 -16.98 -7.07
N ARG A 255 -22.08 -17.03 -6.32
CA ARG A 255 -21.57 -18.23 -5.66
C ARG A 255 -21.43 -17.97 -4.17
N ALA A 256 -22.22 -18.64 -3.35
CA ALA A 256 -21.96 -18.80 -1.93
C ALA A 256 -22.14 -20.26 -1.54
N MET A 257 -21.14 -20.85 -0.88
CA MET A 257 -21.20 -22.18 -0.27
C MET A 257 -20.77 -22.07 1.18
N PHE A 258 -21.56 -22.67 2.07
CA PHE A 258 -21.17 -22.94 3.45
C PHE A 258 -20.52 -24.32 3.48
N ILE A 259 -19.27 -24.40 3.94
CA ILE A 259 -18.56 -25.67 4.08
C ILE A 259 -18.25 -25.88 5.56
N ASN A 260 -18.65 -27.04 6.06
CA ASN A 260 -18.20 -27.54 7.33
C ASN A 260 -16.82 -28.19 7.11
N CYS A 261 -15.77 -27.58 7.65
CA CYS A 261 -14.42 -28.13 7.57
C CYS A 261 -14.24 -29.15 8.71
N ASP A 262 -14.53 -30.42 8.44
CA ASP A 262 -14.12 -31.50 9.35
C ASP A 262 -12.59 -31.68 9.26
N ALA A 263 -11.90 -31.55 10.39
CA ALA A 263 -10.44 -31.64 10.49
C ALA A 263 -9.90 -33.09 10.47
N ASN A 264 -10.74 -34.09 10.20
CA ASN A 264 -10.42 -35.52 10.34
C ASN A 264 -9.88 -36.18 9.06
N GLY A 265 -9.35 -35.39 8.11
CA GLY A 265 -8.65 -35.92 6.94
C GLY A 265 -7.22 -36.37 7.28
N PRO A 266 -6.65 -37.35 6.54
CA PRO A 266 -5.24 -37.72 6.71
C PRO A 266 -4.35 -36.51 6.48
N GLU A 267 -3.34 -36.25 7.33
CA GLU A 267 -2.49 -35.05 7.28
C GLU A 267 -1.95 -34.79 5.86
N PRO A 268 -2.46 -33.78 5.11
CA PRO A 268 -1.76 -33.35 3.91
C PRO A 268 -0.46 -32.65 4.30
N GLU A 269 0.57 -32.81 3.46
CA GLU A 269 1.82 -32.04 3.56
C GLU A 269 1.53 -30.55 3.72
N SER A 270 2.38 -29.84 4.49
CA SER A 270 2.23 -28.40 4.72
C SER A 270 1.99 -27.67 3.40
N PRO A 271 0.96 -26.81 3.28
CA PRO A 271 0.69 -26.12 2.04
C PRO A 271 1.90 -25.27 1.69
N SER A 272 2.48 -25.50 0.51
CA SER A 272 3.57 -24.67 -0.04
C SER A 272 3.13 -23.23 -0.35
N HIS A 273 1.84 -22.95 -0.24
CA HIS A 273 1.18 -21.69 -0.56
C HIS A 273 0.77 -20.96 0.72
N SER A 274 0.96 -19.64 0.72
CA SER A 274 0.45 -18.77 1.77
C SER A 274 -1.07 -18.62 1.68
N ILE A 275 -1.80 -18.95 2.75
CA ILE A 275 -3.26 -18.87 2.82
C ILE A 275 -3.65 -17.79 3.83
N VAL A 276 -4.50 -16.85 3.41
CA VAL A 276 -5.03 -15.79 4.26
C VAL A 276 -6.54 -15.73 4.18
N VAL A 277 -7.18 -15.69 5.35
CA VAL A 277 -8.61 -15.46 5.49
C VAL A 277 -8.85 -13.97 5.73
N LEU A 278 -9.59 -13.34 4.83
CA LEU A 278 -9.97 -11.94 4.93
C LEU A 278 -11.43 -11.79 5.32
N THR A 279 -11.72 -10.85 6.20
CA THR A 279 -13.08 -10.52 6.56
C THR A 279 -13.28 -9.01 6.73
N PRO A 280 -14.48 -8.46 6.43
CA PRO A 280 -14.80 -7.06 6.65
C PRO A 280 -14.64 -6.60 8.11
N TYR A 281 -14.88 -7.47 9.09
CA TYR A 281 -15.08 -7.06 10.48
C TYR A 281 -13.96 -7.55 11.39
N THR A 282 -13.28 -6.64 12.11
CA THR A 282 -12.18 -7.00 13.03
C THR A 282 -12.60 -8.01 14.10
N ARG A 283 -13.81 -7.86 14.67
CA ARG A 283 -14.34 -8.82 15.64
C ARG A 283 -14.56 -10.22 15.02
N GLN A 284 -14.96 -10.29 13.76
CA GLN A 284 -15.03 -11.58 13.06
C GLN A 284 -13.63 -12.16 12.85
N ALA A 285 -12.64 -11.32 12.52
CA ALA A 285 -11.26 -11.78 12.36
C ALA A 285 -10.75 -12.40 13.67
N GLU A 286 -11.06 -11.83 14.84
CA GLU A 286 -10.71 -12.41 16.14
C GLU A 286 -11.39 -13.76 16.40
N VAL A 287 -12.67 -13.91 16.06
CA VAL A 287 -13.39 -15.18 16.19
C VAL A 287 -12.77 -16.24 15.26
N LEU A 288 -12.53 -15.89 14.00
CA LEU A 288 -11.90 -16.78 13.02
C LEU A 288 -10.49 -17.19 13.45
N LYS A 289 -9.70 -16.28 14.03
CA LYS A 289 -8.38 -16.62 14.60
C LYS A 289 -8.47 -17.72 15.66
N ARG A 290 -9.45 -17.63 16.55
CA ARG A 290 -9.67 -18.65 17.61
C ARG A 290 -10.21 -19.97 17.06
N MET A 291 -11.05 -19.92 16.03
CA MET A 291 -11.59 -21.12 15.39
C MET A 291 -10.53 -21.87 14.58
N LEU A 292 -9.65 -21.12 13.91
CA LEU A 292 -8.62 -21.69 13.04
C LEU A 292 -7.33 -22.04 13.78
N SER A 293 -7.19 -21.66 15.06
CA SER A 293 -5.99 -22.00 15.85
C SER A 293 -5.82 -23.49 16.13
N SER A 294 -6.90 -24.28 16.03
CA SER A 294 -6.86 -25.74 16.16
C SER A 294 -6.42 -26.45 14.88
N ILE A 295 -6.29 -25.73 13.76
CA ILE A 295 -5.84 -26.30 12.50
C ILE A 295 -4.30 -26.34 12.51
N PRO A 296 -3.66 -27.46 12.18
CA PRO A 296 -2.20 -27.60 12.21
C PRO A 296 -1.44 -26.76 11.16
N TYR A 297 -2.15 -25.99 10.34
CA TYR A 297 -1.59 -25.17 9.27
C TYR A 297 -1.52 -23.69 9.64
N ARG A 298 -0.47 -23.02 9.16
CA ARG A 298 -0.31 -21.57 9.34
C ARG A 298 -1.26 -20.82 8.41
N ILE A 299 -2.48 -20.58 8.90
CA ILE A 299 -3.48 -19.73 8.24
C ILE A 299 -3.48 -18.37 8.92
N GLU A 300 -3.19 -17.31 8.17
CA GLU A 300 -3.32 -15.96 8.69
C GLU A 300 -4.77 -15.47 8.53
N VAL A 301 -5.24 -14.72 9.52
CA VAL A 301 -6.57 -14.09 9.49
C VAL A 301 -6.41 -12.60 9.71
N SER A 302 -7.01 -11.78 8.85
CA SER A 302 -6.95 -10.32 8.96
C SER A 302 -8.23 -9.65 8.49
N SER A 303 -8.41 -8.39 8.87
CA SER A 303 -9.42 -7.53 8.23
C SER A 303 -8.93 -7.07 6.85
N ILE A 304 -9.85 -6.63 5.99
CA ILE A 304 -9.50 -6.06 4.66
C ILE A 304 -8.53 -4.88 4.85
N ASP A 305 -8.91 -3.91 5.69
CA ASP A 305 -8.14 -2.70 5.95
C ASP A 305 -6.76 -3.04 6.56
N GLY A 306 -6.68 -4.02 7.47
CA GLY A 306 -5.42 -4.47 8.08
C GLY A 306 -4.51 -5.29 7.18
N PHE A 307 -5.00 -5.79 6.04
CA PHE A 307 -4.23 -6.54 5.05
C PHE A 307 -3.88 -5.71 3.80
N GLN A 308 -4.11 -4.40 3.86
CA GLN A 308 -3.74 -3.48 2.79
C GLN A 308 -2.22 -3.50 2.52
N GLY A 309 -1.83 -3.42 1.25
CA GLY A 309 -0.42 -3.46 0.82
C GLY A 309 0.25 -4.84 0.93
N ARG A 310 -0.45 -5.85 1.45
CA ARG A 310 0.01 -7.24 1.55
C ARG A 310 -0.64 -8.11 0.49
N GLU A 311 -0.13 -9.32 0.31
CA GLU A 311 -0.56 -10.30 -0.68
C GLU A 311 -0.33 -11.72 -0.17
N ALA A 312 -1.08 -12.68 -0.72
CA ALA A 312 -0.92 -14.11 -0.46
C ALA A 312 -1.29 -14.94 -1.69
N ASP A 313 -0.83 -16.18 -1.75
CA ASP A 313 -1.15 -17.11 -2.85
C ASP A 313 -2.64 -17.46 -2.87
N VAL A 314 -3.24 -17.65 -1.69
CA VAL A 314 -4.68 -17.95 -1.55
C VAL A 314 -5.32 -16.95 -0.61
N ILE A 315 -6.42 -16.35 -1.07
CA ILE A 315 -7.29 -15.52 -0.25
C ILE A 315 -8.65 -16.19 -0.12
N VAL A 316 -9.09 -16.40 1.13
CA VAL A 316 -10.45 -16.84 1.44
C VAL A 316 -11.21 -15.65 2.01
N PHE A 317 -12.24 -15.20 1.31
CA PHE A 317 -13.02 -14.05 1.74
C PHE A 317 -14.29 -14.48 2.50
N VAL A 318 -14.42 -14.05 3.75
CA VAL A 318 -15.56 -14.34 4.62
C VAL A 318 -16.44 -13.09 4.75
N THR A 319 -17.58 -13.10 4.05
CA THR A 319 -18.48 -11.95 3.89
C THR A 319 -19.33 -11.63 5.13
N VAL A 320 -19.50 -12.58 6.04
CA VAL A 320 -20.21 -12.50 7.34
C VAL A 320 -21.71 -12.22 7.26
N ARG A 321 -22.14 -11.21 6.50
CA ARG A 321 -23.54 -10.82 6.39
C ARG A 321 -24.20 -11.44 5.17
N CYS A 322 -25.34 -12.10 5.40
CA CYS A 322 -26.29 -12.49 4.38
C CYS A 322 -27.69 -12.22 4.94
N LYS A 323 -28.30 -11.08 4.58
CA LYS A 323 -29.69 -10.76 4.94
C LYS A 323 -30.40 -10.19 3.72
N GLU A 324 -31.62 -10.69 3.47
CA GLU A 324 -32.46 -10.34 2.31
C GLU A 324 -32.80 -8.84 2.23
N HIS A 325 -32.96 -8.18 3.38
CA HIS A 325 -33.28 -6.76 3.45
C HIS A 325 -32.43 -6.03 4.50
N ARG A 326 -31.72 -4.98 4.03
CA ARG A 326 -31.01 -3.89 4.75
C ARG A 326 -29.48 -3.99 4.86
N GLU A 327 -28.88 -2.89 4.39
CA GLU A 327 -27.52 -2.35 4.59
C GLU A 327 -26.35 -3.34 4.51
N ILE A 328 -25.71 -3.33 3.34
CA ILE A 328 -24.40 -3.95 3.02
C ILE A 328 -23.31 -3.52 4.04
N GLY A 329 -23.51 -2.39 4.72
CA GLY A 329 -22.68 -1.93 5.82
C GLY A 329 -21.25 -1.63 5.36
N PHE A 330 -20.28 -2.37 5.90
CA PHE A 330 -18.84 -2.17 5.65
C PHE A 330 -18.45 -2.37 4.17
N LEU A 331 -19.15 -3.26 3.46
CA LEU A 331 -18.95 -3.50 2.02
C LEU A 331 -19.72 -2.52 1.11
N LYS A 332 -20.41 -1.52 1.68
CA LYS A 332 -20.97 -0.41 0.88
C LYS A 332 -19.87 0.40 0.19
N ASP A 333 -18.67 0.40 0.76
CA ASP A 333 -17.49 0.98 0.11
C ASP A 333 -16.87 -0.02 -0.87
N MET A 334 -17.09 0.23 -2.17
CA MET A 334 -16.54 -0.57 -3.25
C MET A 334 -15.01 -0.66 -3.25
N ARG A 335 -14.32 0.31 -2.63
CA ARG A 335 -12.85 0.30 -2.51
C ARG A 335 -12.35 -0.86 -1.66
N ARG A 336 -13.11 -1.25 -0.62
CA ARG A 336 -12.80 -2.42 0.21
C ARG A 336 -12.93 -3.72 -0.56
N MET A 337 -13.93 -3.79 -1.44
CA MET A 337 -14.08 -4.92 -2.34
C MET A 337 -12.90 -5.01 -3.30
N ASN A 338 -12.50 -3.88 -3.91
CA ASN A 338 -11.32 -3.83 -4.77
C ASN A 338 -10.07 -4.31 -4.01
N VAL A 339 -9.81 -3.78 -2.81
CA VAL A 339 -8.67 -4.24 -2.00
C VAL A 339 -8.74 -5.73 -1.74
N ALA A 340 -9.88 -6.28 -1.28
CA ALA A 340 -10.02 -7.70 -0.97
C ALA A 340 -9.76 -8.60 -2.20
N LEU A 341 -10.28 -8.22 -3.36
CA LEU A 341 -10.17 -9.00 -4.60
C LEU A 341 -8.79 -8.93 -5.25
N THR A 342 -7.95 -7.97 -4.88
CA THR A 342 -6.60 -7.78 -5.43
C THR A 342 -5.49 -8.29 -4.50
N ARG A 343 -5.80 -9.04 -3.43
CA ARG A 343 -4.80 -9.58 -2.49
C ARG A 343 -4.23 -10.94 -2.89
N ALA A 344 -4.92 -11.68 -3.75
CA ALA A 344 -4.48 -12.99 -4.22
C ALA A 344 -3.44 -12.85 -5.35
N ARG A 345 -2.46 -13.76 -5.41
CA ARG A 345 -1.47 -13.82 -6.49
C ARG A 345 -1.55 -15.12 -7.27
#